data_AF-A0AAD6A476-F1
#
_entry.id   AF-A0AAD6A476-F1
#
_cell.length_a   1.000
_cell.length_b   1.000
_cell.length_c   1.000
_cell.angle_alpha   90.00
_cell.angle_beta   90.00
_cell.angle_gamma   90.00
#
_symmetry.space_group_name_H-M   'P 1'
#
loop_
_entity.id
_entity.type
_entity.pdbx_description
1 polymer ?
#
loop_
_entity_poly.entity_id
_entity_poly.type
_entity_poly.pdbx_seq_one_letter_code
_entity_poly.pdbx_strand_id
1 'polypeptide(L)'
;ALKTTGLRSGDPRLKECMDTLKETLRNSSDGVTLDRHQFKKCVQSNIVLLTQAFRKKFIIPDFQSFTSHIDELYESAKPLNEGQVADYIPQLAKFSPDLWAVSLCTVDGQRHTVGDTKVPFCLQSCVKPLKYAIAVHDHGTEYVHSFIGKEPSGLRFNKLFLDDDDKPHNPMVNAGAIVCTSLIE
;
A
#
# COMPACT_ATOMS: atom_id res chain seq x y z
N ALA A 1 8.37 20.91 7.82
CA ALA A 1 8.82 19.99 8.88
C ALA A 1 8.07 18.66 8.85
N LEU A 2 6.74 18.60 9.07
CA LEU A 2 6.04 17.30 9.12
C LEU A 2 6.17 16.46 7.83
N LYS A 3 5.95 17.06 6.65
CA LYS A 3 6.06 16.36 5.36
C LYS A 3 7.46 15.79 5.08
N THR A 4 8.52 16.39 5.62
CA THR A 4 9.90 15.91 5.41
C THR A 4 10.17 14.61 6.16
N THR A 5 9.34 14.26 7.15
CA THR A 5 9.36 12.95 7.82
C THR A 5 8.72 11.84 6.98
N GLY A 6 8.06 12.20 5.87
CA GLY A 6 7.29 11.28 5.03
C GLY A 6 5.82 11.15 5.40
N LEU A 7 5.39 11.64 6.57
CA LEU A 7 3.97 11.67 6.92
C LEU A 7 3.20 12.67 6.04
N ARG A 8 1.98 12.30 5.68
CA ARG A 8 1.05 13.17 4.94
C ARG A 8 0.04 13.81 5.90
N SER A 9 -0.45 15.00 5.58
CA SER A 9 -1.45 15.71 6.38
C SER A 9 -2.81 15.01 6.44
N GLY A 10 -3.08 14.11 5.49
CA GLY A 10 -4.26 13.25 5.48
C GLY A 10 -4.08 11.91 6.20
N ASP A 11 -3.02 11.75 7.01
CA ASP A 11 -2.86 10.56 7.85
C ASP A 11 -3.99 10.52 8.90
N PRO A 12 -4.80 9.45 8.96
CA PRO A 12 -5.88 9.34 9.92
C PRO A 12 -5.42 9.47 11.37
N ARG A 13 -4.18 9.04 11.68
CA ARG A 13 -3.58 9.12 13.03
C ARG A 13 -3.14 10.53 13.40
N LEU A 14 -3.27 11.51 12.50
CA LEU A 14 -3.01 12.92 12.75
C LEU A 14 -4.30 13.76 12.71
N LYS A 15 -5.47 13.13 12.57
CA LYS A 15 -6.75 13.82 12.36
C LYS A 15 -7.04 14.82 13.48
N GLU A 16 -6.93 14.43 14.75
CA GLU A 16 -7.24 15.30 15.88
C GLU A 16 -6.29 16.50 15.94
N CYS A 17 -4.99 16.28 15.72
CA CYS A 17 -4.01 17.35 15.63
C CYS A 17 -4.33 18.33 14.51
N MET A 18 -4.69 17.83 13.32
CA MET A 18 -5.01 18.67 12.16
C MET A 18 -6.32 19.44 12.34
N ASP A 19 -7.33 18.83 12.97
CA ASP A 19 -8.60 19.48 13.25
C ASP A 19 -8.45 20.57 14.33
N THR A 20 -7.75 20.27 15.42
CA THR A 20 -7.45 21.24 16.49
C THR A 20 -6.59 22.40 15.98
N LEU A 21 -5.64 22.10 15.09
CA LEU A 21 -4.80 23.10 14.43
C LEU A 21 -5.65 24.08 13.59
N LYS A 22 -6.56 23.56 12.77
CA LYS A 22 -7.45 24.39 11.95
C LYS A 22 -8.35 25.28 12.81
N GLU A 23 -8.91 24.74 13.89
CA GLU A 23 -9.75 25.50 14.81
C GLU A 23 -8.95 26.60 15.51
N THR A 24 -7.74 26.29 15.98
CA THR A 24 -6.89 27.24 16.70
C THR A 24 -6.42 28.37 15.79
N LEU A 25 -6.04 28.06 14.54
CA LEU A 25 -5.63 29.06 13.56
C LEU A 25 -6.78 29.97 13.13
N ARG A 26 -8.02 29.46 13.02
CA ARG A 26 -9.20 30.30 12.74
C ARG A 26 -9.46 31.37 13.80
N ASN A 27 -9.04 31.10 15.03
CA ASN A 27 -9.22 31.99 16.17
C ASN A 27 -7.98 32.85 16.47
N SER A 28 -6.87 32.70 15.72
CA SER A 28 -5.69 33.55 15.86
C SER A 28 -5.86 34.86 15.08
N SER A 29 -5.18 35.91 15.53
CA SER A 29 -5.27 37.25 14.92
C SER A 29 -4.72 37.31 13.50
N ASP A 30 -3.80 36.40 13.15
CA ASP A 30 -3.10 36.37 11.85
C ASP A 30 -3.42 35.13 11.01
N GLY A 31 -4.16 34.16 11.55
CA GLY A 31 -4.48 32.89 10.90
C GLY A 31 -3.30 31.94 10.70
N VAL A 32 -2.09 32.26 11.20
CA VAL A 32 -0.85 31.54 10.83
C VAL A 32 0.03 31.17 12.03
N THR A 33 0.09 32.01 13.07
CA THR A 33 1.00 31.75 14.21
C THR A 33 0.32 30.97 15.33
N LEU A 34 1.14 30.24 16.09
CA LEU A 34 0.74 29.54 17.29
C LEU A 34 1.71 29.85 18.41
N ASP A 35 1.19 30.17 19.58
CA ASP A 35 1.99 30.19 20.79
C ASP A 35 2.28 28.77 21.31
N ARG A 36 3.11 28.68 22.35
CA ARG A 36 3.51 27.40 22.95
C ARG A 36 2.32 26.61 23.53
N HIS A 37 1.35 27.29 24.13
CA HIS A 37 0.18 26.64 24.73
C HIS A 37 -0.77 26.10 23.66
N GLN A 38 -1.04 26.91 22.64
CA GLN A 38 -1.80 26.55 21.44
C GLN A 38 -1.16 25.36 20.72
N PHE A 39 0.15 25.39 20.49
CA PHE A 39 0.87 24.28 19.87
C PHE A 39 0.74 23.00 20.71
N LYS A 40 0.96 23.07 22.03
CA LYS A 40 0.80 21.93 22.95
C LYS A 40 -0.61 21.34 22.85
N LYS A 41 -1.65 22.20 22.84
CA LYS A 41 -3.05 21.79 22.68
C LYS A 41 -3.28 21.04 21.37
N CYS A 42 -2.69 21.50 20.27
CA CYS A 42 -2.83 20.86 18.96
C CYS A 42 -2.19 19.47 18.93
N VAL A 43 -0.97 19.32 19.46
CA VAL A 43 -0.21 18.07 19.29
C VAL A 43 -0.50 17.00 20.34
N GLN A 44 -1.18 17.34 21.45
CA GLN A 44 -1.31 16.44 22.62
C GLN A 44 -1.86 15.06 22.28
N SER A 45 -2.88 14.97 21.41
CA SER A 45 -3.55 13.71 21.07
C SER A 45 -2.67 12.80 20.19
N ASN A 46 -1.69 13.36 19.49
CA ASN A 46 -0.88 12.66 18.49
C ASN A 46 0.63 12.79 18.79
N ILE A 47 0.99 13.19 20.02
CA ILE A 47 2.36 13.55 20.40
C ILE A 47 3.33 12.38 20.30
N VAL A 48 2.86 11.15 20.53
CA VAL A 48 3.70 9.94 20.46
C VAL A 48 4.21 9.73 19.02
N LEU A 49 3.30 9.76 18.03
CA LEU A 49 3.63 9.63 16.61
C LEU A 49 4.52 10.79 16.14
N LEU A 50 4.18 12.03 16.50
CA LEU A 50 4.97 13.20 16.15
C LEU A 50 6.37 13.15 16.77
N THR A 51 6.50 12.63 17.99
CA THR A 51 7.80 12.42 18.64
C THR A 51 8.63 11.40 17.88
N GLN A 52 8.04 10.28 17.43
CA GLN A 52 8.74 9.31 16.60
C GLN A 52 9.22 9.93 15.29
N ALA A 53 8.33 10.68 14.61
CA ALA A 53 8.61 11.34 13.35
C ALA A 53 9.79 12.33 13.46
N PHE A 54 9.72 13.27 14.42
CA PHE A 54 10.73 14.33 14.54
C PHE A 54 12.03 13.88 15.21
N ARG A 55 12.01 12.79 15.99
CA ARG A 55 13.23 12.19 16.56
C ARG A 55 13.87 11.16 15.64
N LYS A 56 13.47 11.10 14.37
CA LYS A 56 14.00 10.16 13.36
C LYS A 56 13.92 8.69 13.82
N LYS A 57 12.82 8.32 14.50
CA LYS A 57 12.58 6.95 14.99
C LYS A 57 11.74 6.09 14.06
N PHE A 58 11.31 6.63 12.91
CA PHE A 58 10.71 5.81 11.88
C PHE A 58 11.74 4.88 11.24
N ILE A 59 11.23 3.80 10.66
CA ILE A 59 11.99 2.73 10.02
C ILE A 59 12.89 3.25 8.89
N ILE A 60 12.51 4.36 8.24
CA ILE A 60 13.38 5.13 7.35
C ILE A 60 13.61 6.53 7.98
N PRO A 61 14.71 6.72 8.71
CA PRO A 61 15.03 8.00 9.37
C PRO A 61 15.22 9.19 8.42
N ASP A 62 15.92 8.98 7.30
CA ASP A 62 16.15 9.99 6.27
C ASP A 62 15.28 9.71 5.04
N PHE A 63 13.99 10.02 5.20
CA PHE A 63 13.01 9.72 4.17
C PHE A 63 13.22 10.55 2.89
N GLN A 64 13.69 11.79 3.00
CA GLN A 64 13.92 12.65 1.83
C GLN A 64 15.02 12.08 0.94
N SER A 65 16.19 11.74 1.50
CA SER A 65 17.26 11.12 0.74
C SER A 65 16.82 9.79 0.13
N PHE A 66 16.09 8.96 0.88
CA PHE A 66 15.53 7.72 0.36
C PHE A 66 14.60 7.94 -0.84
N THR A 67 13.68 8.90 -0.75
CA THR A 67 12.73 9.18 -1.84
C THR A 67 13.39 9.74 -3.09
N SER A 68 14.50 10.49 -2.95
CA SER A 68 15.28 10.94 -4.11
C SER A 68 15.87 9.76 -4.89
N HIS A 69 16.38 8.73 -4.22
CA HIS A 69 16.80 7.50 -4.91
C HIS A 69 15.63 6.75 -5.55
N ILE A 70 14.43 6.78 -4.95
CA ILE A 70 13.23 6.20 -5.59
C ILE A 70 12.88 6.97 -6.88
N ASP A 71 13.02 8.29 -6.89
CA ASP A 71 12.79 9.10 -8.09
C ASP A 71 13.83 8.77 -9.19
N GLU A 72 15.10 8.57 -8.83
CA GLU A 72 16.14 8.11 -9.76
C GLU A 72 15.85 6.71 -10.33
N LEU A 73 15.39 5.77 -9.49
CA LEU A 73 14.97 4.44 -9.94
C LEU A 73 13.75 4.51 -10.86
N TYR A 74 12.79 5.37 -10.53
CA TYR A 74 11.64 5.62 -11.39
C TYR A 74 12.06 6.12 -12.77
N GLU A 75 12.93 7.14 -12.83
CA GLU A 75 13.40 7.71 -14.10
C GLU A 75 14.29 6.74 -14.89
N SER A 76 15.07 5.89 -14.22
CA SER A 76 15.89 4.88 -14.92
C SER A 76 15.05 3.72 -15.50
N ALA A 77 13.94 3.36 -14.87
CA ALA A 77 13.02 2.33 -15.36
C ALA A 77 12.03 2.84 -16.41
N LYS A 78 11.62 4.12 -16.33
CA LYS A 78 10.65 4.75 -17.23
C LYS A 78 10.92 4.60 -18.74
N PRO A 79 12.17 4.68 -19.25
CA PRO A 79 12.43 4.54 -20.69
C PRO A 79 12.35 3.09 -21.19
N LEU A 80 12.16 2.10 -20.31
CA LEU A 80 11.99 0.69 -20.71
C LEU A 80 10.60 0.51 -21.34
N ASN A 81 10.54 0.54 -22.66
CA ASN A 81 9.31 0.48 -23.45
C ASN A 81 9.03 -0.92 -24.05
N GLU A 82 9.62 -1.95 -23.45
CA GLU A 82 9.40 -3.34 -23.82
C GLU A 82 8.09 -3.91 -23.23
N GLY A 83 7.61 -5.01 -23.81
CA GLY A 83 6.36 -5.66 -23.39
C GLY A 83 5.17 -5.33 -24.28
N GLN A 84 4.01 -5.90 -23.93
CA GLN A 84 2.75 -5.68 -24.62
C GLN A 84 1.64 -5.50 -23.60
N VAL A 85 0.76 -4.51 -23.85
CA VAL A 85 -0.45 -4.33 -23.06
C VAL A 85 -1.31 -5.58 -23.20
N ALA A 86 -1.85 -6.06 -22.06
CA ALA A 86 -2.79 -7.17 -22.06
C ALA A 86 -4.05 -6.81 -22.86
N ASP A 87 -4.26 -7.49 -23.99
CA ASP A 87 -5.33 -7.18 -24.95
C ASP A 87 -6.48 -8.20 -24.96
N TYR A 88 -6.30 -9.35 -24.31
CA TYR A 88 -7.31 -10.40 -24.19
C TYR A 88 -8.57 -9.98 -23.41
N ILE A 89 -8.52 -8.90 -22.62
CA ILE A 89 -9.67 -8.24 -21.99
C ILE A 89 -9.79 -6.83 -22.57
N PRO A 90 -10.90 -6.47 -23.25
CA PRO A 90 -11.03 -5.15 -23.91
C PRO A 90 -10.83 -3.95 -23.00
N GLN A 91 -11.14 -4.07 -21.71
CA GLN A 91 -10.94 -3.02 -20.72
C GLN A 91 -9.46 -2.81 -20.39
N LEU A 92 -8.63 -3.85 -20.46
CA LEU A 92 -7.17 -3.76 -20.25
C LEU A 92 -6.47 -3.16 -21.47
N ALA A 93 -6.95 -3.47 -22.67
CA ALA A 93 -6.42 -2.92 -23.93
C ALA A 93 -6.54 -1.39 -24.04
N LYS A 94 -7.38 -0.74 -23.21
CA LYS A 94 -7.61 0.71 -23.23
C LYS A 94 -6.50 1.50 -22.53
N PHE A 95 -5.64 0.86 -21.74
CA PHE A 95 -4.58 1.56 -21.01
C PHE A 95 -3.43 1.91 -21.96
N SER A 96 -2.90 3.13 -21.82
CA SER A 96 -1.70 3.54 -22.55
C SER A 96 -0.49 2.76 -22.04
N PRO A 97 0.40 2.26 -22.94
CA PRO A 97 1.66 1.65 -22.55
C PRO A 97 2.61 2.63 -21.84
N ASP A 98 2.39 3.94 -21.99
CA ASP A 98 3.24 4.97 -21.40
C ASP A 98 2.93 5.25 -19.92
N LEU A 99 1.89 4.62 -19.36
CA LEU A 99 1.54 4.80 -17.95
C LEU A 99 2.57 4.12 -17.04
N TRP A 100 3.24 4.91 -16.21
CA TRP A 100 4.25 4.42 -15.28
C TRP A 100 4.10 5.09 -13.92
N ALA A 101 4.09 4.30 -12.85
CA ALA A 101 3.77 4.79 -11.53
C ALA A 101 4.47 3.96 -10.45
N VAL A 102 5.03 4.66 -9.46
CA VAL A 102 5.59 4.04 -8.24
C VAL A 102 4.98 4.73 -7.02
N SER A 103 4.45 3.92 -6.10
CA SER A 103 3.88 4.39 -4.83
C SER A 103 4.44 3.54 -3.69
N LEU A 104 4.86 4.19 -2.61
CA LEU A 104 5.37 3.53 -1.42
C LEU A 104 4.67 4.00 -0.14
N CYS A 105 4.51 3.07 0.78
CA CYS A 105 4.04 3.31 2.14
C CYS A 105 4.85 2.43 3.10
N THR A 106 5.54 3.04 4.06
CA THR A 106 6.26 2.30 5.09
C THR A 106 5.30 1.81 6.18
N VAL A 107 5.76 0.88 7.02
CA VAL A 107 4.99 0.40 8.20
C VAL A 107 4.68 1.52 9.19
N ASP A 108 5.48 2.59 9.21
CA ASP A 108 5.24 3.78 10.03
C ASP A 108 4.28 4.79 9.38
N GLY A 109 3.84 4.54 8.13
CA GLY A 109 2.95 5.41 7.38
C GLY A 109 3.65 6.55 6.63
N GLN A 110 4.97 6.48 6.45
CA GLN A 110 5.69 7.40 5.56
C GLN A 110 5.34 7.07 4.11
N ARG A 111 5.04 8.09 3.28
CA ARG A 111 4.48 7.87 1.94
C ARG A 111 5.09 8.76 0.88
N HIS A 112 5.49 8.16 -0.24
CA HIS A 112 6.00 8.85 -1.43
C HIS A 112 5.41 8.23 -2.70
N THR A 113 5.27 9.04 -3.74
CA THR A 113 4.60 8.66 -4.99
C THR A 113 5.20 9.45 -6.14
N VAL A 114 5.49 8.79 -7.26
CA VAL A 114 6.04 9.38 -8.49
C VAL A 114 5.36 8.75 -9.71
N GLY A 115 5.07 9.55 -10.74
CA GLY A 115 4.34 9.12 -11.94
C GLY A 115 2.82 9.06 -11.78
N ASP A 116 2.17 8.24 -12.61
CA ASP A 116 0.71 8.17 -12.82
C ASP A 116 -0.07 7.46 -11.68
N THR A 117 0.36 7.67 -10.44
CA THR A 117 -0.10 6.97 -9.22
C THR A 117 -1.58 7.15 -8.85
N LYS A 118 -2.30 8.04 -9.54
CA LYS A 118 -3.72 8.31 -9.30
C LYS A 118 -4.63 7.74 -10.39
N VAL A 119 -4.06 7.09 -11.40
CA VAL A 119 -4.85 6.39 -12.43
C VAL A 119 -5.33 5.06 -11.84
N PRO A 120 -6.66 4.85 -11.70
CA PRO A 120 -7.18 3.60 -11.17
C PRO A 120 -7.04 2.48 -12.21
N PHE A 121 -6.71 1.27 -11.75
CA PHE A 121 -6.67 0.07 -12.57
C PHE A 121 -7.16 -1.14 -11.76
N CYS A 122 -7.56 -2.21 -12.45
CA CYS A 122 -8.02 -3.44 -11.81
C CYS A 122 -6.84 -4.18 -11.17
N LEU A 123 -6.98 -4.65 -9.92
CA LEU A 123 -5.92 -5.39 -9.22
C LEU A 123 -5.53 -6.72 -9.91
N GLN A 124 -6.45 -7.34 -10.65
CA GLN A 124 -6.22 -8.64 -11.29
C GLN A 124 -5.67 -9.67 -10.27
N SER A 125 -4.67 -10.49 -10.66
CA SER A 125 -4.05 -11.49 -9.79
C SER A 125 -3.43 -10.93 -8.50
N CYS A 126 -3.16 -9.62 -8.40
CA CYS A 126 -2.64 -9.01 -7.17
C CYS A 126 -3.64 -9.08 -6.00
N VAL A 127 -4.92 -9.42 -6.25
CA VAL A 127 -5.91 -9.64 -5.19
C VAL A 127 -5.78 -10.99 -4.49
N LYS A 128 -5.12 -11.98 -5.11
CA LYS A 128 -5.08 -13.36 -4.59
C LYS A 128 -4.46 -13.46 -3.18
N PRO A 129 -3.33 -12.79 -2.86
CA PRO A 129 -2.78 -12.81 -1.50
C PRO A 129 -3.73 -12.19 -0.47
N LEU A 130 -4.50 -11.16 -0.85
CA LEU A 130 -5.45 -10.51 0.05
C LEU A 130 -6.60 -11.45 0.40
N LYS A 131 -7.16 -12.15 -0.60
CA LYS A 131 -8.20 -13.17 -0.38
C LYS A 131 -7.71 -14.28 0.53
N TYR A 132 -6.49 -14.76 0.30
CA TYR A 132 -5.88 -15.79 1.15
C TYR A 132 -5.70 -15.32 2.60
N ALA A 133 -5.22 -14.09 2.80
CA ALA A 133 -5.10 -13.53 4.14
C ALA A 133 -6.45 -13.44 4.86
N ILE A 134 -7.52 -13.07 4.15
CA ILE A 134 -8.90 -13.03 4.70
C ILE A 134 -9.36 -14.43 5.09
N ALA A 135 -9.29 -15.40 4.18
CA ALA A 135 -9.72 -16.78 4.46
C ALA A 135 -8.97 -17.39 5.66
N VAL A 136 -7.66 -17.13 5.77
CA VAL A 136 -6.86 -17.59 6.93
C VAL A 136 -7.21 -16.83 8.20
N HIS A 137 -7.52 -15.53 8.11
CA HIS A 137 -7.96 -14.75 9.26
C HIS A 137 -9.27 -15.28 9.85
N ASP A 138 -10.22 -15.64 8.97
CA ASP A 138 -11.56 -16.04 9.38
C ASP A 138 -11.65 -17.50 9.81
N HIS A 139 -10.90 -18.40 9.17
CA HIS A 139 -11.01 -19.85 9.40
C HIS A 139 -9.77 -20.54 9.95
N GLY A 140 -8.65 -19.82 10.04
CA GLY A 140 -7.37 -20.39 10.46
C GLY A 140 -6.62 -21.14 9.35
N THR A 141 -5.32 -21.30 9.55
CA THR A 141 -4.40 -21.86 8.56
C THR A 141 -4.71 -23.34 8.26
N GLU A 142 -4.98 -24.13 9.28
CA GLU A 142 -5.23 -25.58 9.16
C GLU A 142 -6.47 -25.85 8.32
N TYR A 143 -7.55 -25.12 8.54
CA TYR A 143 -8.79 -25.27 7.79
C TYR A 143 -8.60 -24.91 6.32
N VAL A 144 -8.04 -23.72 6.03
CA VAL A 144 -7.81 -23.28 4.64
C VAL A 144 -6.92 -24.28 3.88
N HIS A 145 -5.87 -24.77 4.52
CA HIS A 145 -4.96 -25.73 3.89
C HIS A 145 -5.44 -27.18 3.87
N SER A 146 -6.61 -27.47 4.45
CA SER A 146 -7.30 -28.72 4.15
C SER A 146 -7.83 -28.76 2.71
N PHE A 147 -8.01 -27.60 2.06
CA PHE A 147 -8.51 -27.48 0.68
C PHE A 147 -7.47 -27.02 -0.34
N ILE A 148 -6.39 -26.36 0.10
CA ILE A 148 -5.38 -25.73 -0.77
C ILE A 148 -3.99 -26.10 -0.27
N GLY A 149 -3.08 -26.47 -1.16
CA GLY A 149 -1.68 -26.72 -0.84
C GLY A 149 -0.91 -25.46 -0.41
N LYS A 150 0.38 -25.65 -0.10
CA LYS A 150 1.32 -24.60 0.32
C LYS A 150 2.50 -24.39 -0.62
N GLU A 151 2.71 -25.33 -1.53
CA GLU A 151 3.95 -25.45 -2.29
C GLU A 151 3.80 -24.92 -3.72
N PRO A 152 4.90 -24.49 -4.36
CA PRO A 152 4.88 -24.14 -5.77
C PRO A 152 4.61 -25.39 -6.62
N SER A 153 3.90 -25.21 -7.74
CA SER A 153 3.61 -26.31 -8.67
C SER A 153 4.80 -26.71 -9.56
N GLY A 154 5.82 -25.85 -9.69
CA GLY A 154 6.88 -26.01 -10.70
C GLY A 154 6.39 -25.88 -12.15
N LEU A 155 5.11 -25.58 -12.37
CA LEU A 155 4.46 -25.51 -13.67
C LEU A 155 4.01 -24.07 -13.99
N ARG A 156 3.82 -23.76 -15.28
CA ARG A 156 3.34 -22.44 -15.72
C ARG A 156 1.96 -22.12 -15.13
N PHE A 157 1.75 -20.85 -14.79
CA PHE A 157 0.58 -20.29 -14.09
C PHE A 157 -0.81 -20.63 -14.69
N ASN A 158 -0.91 -20.89 -15.99
CA ASN A 158 -2.18 -21.02 -16.73
C ASN A 158 -2.75 -22.44 -16.82
N LYS A 159 -2.25 -23.40 -16.02
CA LYS A 159 -2.79 -24.76 -16.01
C LYS A 159 -3.51 -25.06 -14.70
N LEU A 160 -4.74 -25.56 -14.81
CA LEU A 160 -5.53 -26.06 -13.68
C LEU A 160 -5.01 -27.47 -13.35
N PHE A 161 -3.97 -27.53 -12.53
CA PHE A 161 -3.48 -28.78 -11.97
C PHE A 161 -3.74 -28.82 -10.47
N LEU A 162 -4.00 -30.03 -10.01
CA LEU A 162 -4.02 -30.41 -8.62
C LEU A 162 -2.70 -31.09 -8.29
N ASP A 163 -2.32 -31.06 -7.01
CA ASP A 163 -1.25 -31.87 -6.47
C ASP A 163 -1.70 -33.32 -6.27
N ASP A 164 -0.81 -34.15 -5.72
CA ASP A 164 -1.06 -35.57 -5.46
C ASP A 164 -2.17 -35.80 -4.41
N ASP A 165 -2.58 -34.76 -3.68
CA ASP A 165 -3.67 -34.77 -2.68
C ASP A 165 -4.99 -34.23 -3.26
N ASP A 166 -5.11 -34.08 -4.58
CA ASP A 166 -6.26 -33.49 -5.29
C ASP A 166 -6.58 -32.04 -4.86
N LYS A 167 -5.58 -31.28 -4.40
CA LYS A 167 -5.73 -29.87 -4.02
C LYS A 167 -5.02 -28.94 -5.02
N PRO A 168 -5.48 -27.70 -5.20
CA PRO A 168 -4.67 -26.71 -5.89
C PRO A 168 -3.38 -26.46 -5.11
N HIS A 169 -2.24 -26.42 -5.81
CA HIS A 169 -0.91 -26.32 -5.19
C HIS A 169 -0.73 -25.19 -4.17
N ASN A 170 -1.28 -24.00 -4.43
CA ASN A 170 -1.17 -22.85 -3.54
C ASN A 170 -2.23 -21.78 -3.88
N PRO A 171 -2.53 -20.85 -2.96
CA PRO A 171 -3.52 -19.78 -3.20
C PRO A 171 -3.10 -18.75 -4.29
N MET A 172 -1.85 -18.78 -4.78
CA MET A 172 -1.38 -17.82 -5.78
C MET A 172 -1.73 -18.22 -7.22
N VAL A 173 -2.03 -19.50 -7.48
CA VAL A 173 -2.51 -19.93 -8.80
C VAL A 173 -4.03 -19.73 -8.93
N ASN A 174 -4.55 -19.71 -10.16
CA ASN A 174 -5.98 -19.48 -10.40
C ASN A 174 -6.88 -20.50 -9.69
N ALA A 175 -6.53 -21.79 -9.73
CA ALA A 175 -7.29 -22.84 -9.04
C ALA A 175 -7.37 -22.61 -7.52
N GLY A 176 -6.23 -22.30 -6.89
CA GLY A 176 -6.17 -22.02 -5.45
C GLY A 176 -6.92 -20.75 -5.07
N ALA A 177 -6.87 -19.71 -5.92
CA ALA A 177 -7.63 -18.49 -5.69
C ALA A 177 -9.15 -18.69 -5.81
N ILE A 178 -9.61 -19.61 -6.66
CA ILE A 178 -11.03 -19.99 -6.77
C ILE A 178 -11.48 -20.69 -5.48
N VAL A 179 -10.74 -21.72 -5.04
CA VAL A 179 -11.04 -22.40 -3.77
C VAL A 179 -10.98 -21.42 -2.59
N CYS A 180 -9.98 -20.55 -2.56
CA CYS A 180 -9.89 -19.52 -1.52
C CYS A 180 -11.11 -18.59 -1.50
N THR A 181 -11.70 -18.29 -2.66
CA THR A 181 -12.90 -17.45 -2.74
C THR A 181 -14.14 -18.18 -2.23
N SER A 182 -14.22 -19.51 -2.33
CA SER A 182 -15.34 -20.28 -1.75
C SER A 182 -15.26 -20.43 -0.23
N LEU A 183 -14.17 -19.97 0.39
CA LEU A 183 -13.97 -19.99 1.84
C LEU A 183 -14.22 -18.61 2.48
N ILE A 184 -14.81 -17.66 1.77
CA ILE A 184 -15.06 -16.30 2.28
C ILE A 184 -16.56 -16.03 2.14
N GLU A 185 -17.20 -15.54 3.21
CA GLU A 185 -18.63 -15.15 3.24
C GLU A 185 -18.92 -13.80 2.56
#